data_AF-A0A654MBU5-F1
#
_entry.id   AF-A0A654MBU5-F1
#
_cell.length_a   1.000
_cell.length_b   1.000
_cell.length_c   1.000
_cell.angle_alpha   90.00
_cell.angle_beta   90.00
_cell.angle_gamma   90.00
#
_symmetry.space_group_name_H-M   'P 1'
#
loop_
_entity.id
_entity.type
_entity.pdbx_description
1 polymer ?
#
loop_
_entity_poly.entity_id
_entity_poly.type
_entity_poly.pdbx_seq_one_letter_code
_entity_poly.pdbx_strand_id
1 'polypeptide(L)'
;MVFWLSPLGVGKSLRNLQFIIVPGIVIGIIGGILLFFAAYNYYPQKNVNINLNGKCYEFLDEAYQKYQYLVSLREKELLKLQIDSLGESNTFVPITFSGSSDEVDNIIEKFDVNVTEIQTIGDQKTQVDKKIVRGVASSTILEQILNNISDSGADNTTNPIPKIGILPNSGISASESAKISDNIDQFMISGLKKIIGEKNGVKATECRSTIIYND
;
A
#
# COMPACT_ATOMS: atom_id res chain seq x y z
N MET A 1 84.49 -7.08 15.78
CA MET A 1 84.06 -8.16 14.86
C MET A 1 82.55 -8.27 15.01
N VAL A 2 81.81 -7.93 13.95
CA VAL A 2 80.35 -7.74 13.97
C VAL A 2 79.65 -9.09 13.93
N PHE A 3 78.80 -9.38 14.92
CA PHE A 3 77.84 -10.48 14.87
C PHE A 3 76.59 -10.02 14.11
N TRP A 4 76.32 -10.65 12.98
CA TRP A 4 75.04 -10.56 12.28
C TRP A 4 74.04 -11.52 12.94
N LEU A 5 72.94 -10.98 13.48
CA LEU A 5 71.75 -11.75 13.83
C LEU A 5 70.79 -11.73 12.63
N SER A 6 70.47 -12.90 12.10
CA SER A 6 69.44 -13.08 11.07
C SER A 6 68.03 -12.82 11.63
N PRO A 7 67.11 -12.20 10.88
CA PRO A 7 65.72 -12.06 11.32
C PRO A 7 64.94 -13.36 11.06
N LEU A 8 64.46 -13.97 12.14
CA LEU A 8 63.54 -15.10 12.12
C LEU A 8 62.13 -14.66 11.68
N GLY A 9 61.71 -15.13 10.50
CA GLY A 9 60.46 -15.86 10.32
C GLY A 9 59.11 -15.21 10.71
N VAL A 10 58.73 -14.06 10.12
CA VAL A 10 57.37 -13.50 10.26
C VAL A 10 56.45 -13.84 9.07
N GLY A 11 56.99 -14.25 7.92
CA GLY A 11 56.23 -14.41 6.65
C GLY A 11 55.50 -15.73 6.41
N LYS A 12 55.54 -16.69 7.34
CA LYS A 12 54.91 -18.03 7.18
C LYS A 12 53.59 -18.19 7.95
N SER A 13 53.40 -17.42 9.03
CA SER A 13 52.21 -17.49 9.90
C SER A 13 50.97 -16.84 9.25
N LEU A 14 51.13 -15.68 8.61
CA LEU A 14 50.05 -14.94 7.92
C LEU A 14 49.42 -15.71 6.75
N ARG A 15 50.22 -16.46 5.97
CA ARG A 15 49.74 -17.26 4.84
C ARG A 15 48.88 -18.46 5.26
N ASN A 16 49.22 -19.09 6.39
CA ASN A 16 48.44 -20.21 6.93
C ASN A 16 47.11 -19.74 7.55
N LEU A 17 47.08 -18.55 8.17
CA LEU A 17 45.84 -17.96 8.68
C LEU A 17 44.87 -17.61 7.54
N GLN A 18 45.36 -17.00 6.46
CA GLN A 18 44.57 -16.71 5.26
C GLN A 18 43.96 -17.96 4.62
N PHE A 19 44.70 -19.08 4.61
CA PHE A 19 44.23 -20.35 4.04
C PHE A 19 43.05 -20.97 4.80
N ILE A 20 42.85 -20.61 6.07
CA ILE A 20 41.75 -21.10 6.91
C ILE A 20 40.59 -20.09 6.94
N ILE A 21 40.93 -18.80 7.05
CA ILE A 21 39.93 -17.73 7.17
C ILE A 21 39.14 -17.54 5.86
N VAL A 22 39.80 -17.59 4.70
CA VAL A 22 39.13 -17.34 3.42
C VAL A 22 38.07 -18.40 3.10
N PRO A 23 38.34 -19.72 3.23
CA PRO A 23 37.29 -20.74 3.07
C PRO A 23 36.16 -20.60 4.10
N GLY A 24 36.49 -20.24 5.35
CA GLY A 24 35.50 -20.00 6.40
C GLY A 24 34.53 -18.86 6.06
N ILE A 25 35.05 -17.75 5.52
CA ILE A 25 34.22 -16.62 5.05
C ILE A 25 33.34 -17.06 3.87
N VAL A 26 33.89 -17.81 2.91
CA VAL A 26 33.12 -18.30 1.74
C VAL A 26 31.97 -19.21 2.17
N ILE A 27 32.22 -20.15 3.09
CA ILE A 27 31.17 -21.03 3.64
C ILE A 27 30.14 -20.21 4.42
N GLY A 28 30.58 -19.22 5.20
CA GLY A 28 29.69 -18.31 5.93
C GLY A 28 28.79 -17.50 5.02
N ILE A 29 29.31 -17.00 3.89
CA ILE A 29 28.53 -16.26 2.89
C ILE A 29 27.52 -17.18 2.20
N ILE A 30 27.95 -18.36 1.72
CA ILE A 30 27.05 -19.31 1.04
C ILE A 30 25.95 -19.78 2.01
N GLY A 31 26.31 -20.16 3.24
CA GLY A 31 25.35 -20.55 4.26
C GLY A 31 24.40 -19.43 4.65
N GLY A 32 24.91 -18.21 4.79
CA GLY A 32 24.11 -17.01 5.07
C GLY A 32 23.10 -16.69 3.96
N ILE A 33 23.51 -16.79 2.69
CA ILE A 33 22.62 -16.58 1.53
C ILE A 33 21.51 -17.64 1.49
N LEU A 34 21.85 -18.92 1.70
CA LEU A 34 20.86 -20.00 1.71
C LEU A 34 19.85 -19.84 2.87
N LEU A 35 20.31 -19.48 4.06
CA LEU A 35 19.45 -19.19 5.21
C LEU A 35 18.59 -17.95 4.98
N PHE A 36 19.13 -16.92 4.35
CA PHE A 36 18.37 -15.72 3.98
C PHE A 36 17.25 -16.07 3.00
N PHE A 37 17.52 -16.85 1.94
CA PHE A 37 16.47 -17.29 1.01
C PHE A 37 15.45 -18.21 1.68
N ALA A 38 15.87 -19.10 2.59
CA ALA A 38 14.95 -19.93 3.35
C ALA A 38 14.04 -19.08 4.25
N ALA A 39 14.61 -18.09 4.95
CA ALA A 39 13.86 -17.16 5.80
C ALA A 39 12.94 -16.24 4.98
N TYR A 40 13.39 -15.78 3.81
CA TYR A 40 12.61 -14.94 2.90
C TYR A 40 11.42 -15.70 2.31
N ASN A 41 11.60 -16.96 1.92
CA ASN A 41 10.50 -17.82 1.46
C ASN A 41 9.57 -18.25 2.61
N TYR A 42 10.05 -18.26 3.87
CA TYR A 42 9.25 -18.56 5.05
C TYR A 42 8.40 -17.36 5.50
N TYR A 43 8.80 -16.13 5.15
CA TYR A 43 7.95 -14.96 5.39
C TYR A 43 6.65 -15.15 4.62
N PRO A 44 5.48 -15.09 5.27
CA PRO A 44 4.22 -15.33 4.59
C PRO A 44 4.08 -14.33 3.45
N GLN A 45 3.94 -14.84 2.22
CA GLN A 45 3.46 -14.02 1.11
C GLN A 45 2.21 -13.27 1.59
N LYS A 46 2.14 -11.97 1.29
CA LYS A 46 0.96 -11.18 1.62
C LYS A 46 -0.17 -11.67 0.72
N ASN A 47 -1.00 -12.53 1.26
CA ASN A 47 -2.14 -13.12 0.58
C ASN A 47 -3.41 -12.48 1.10
N VAL A 48 -4.45 -12.41 0.27
CA VAL A 48 -5.79 -12.06 0.74
C VAL A 48 -6.75 -13.22 0.48
N ASN A 49 -7.57 -13.54 1.50
CA ASN A 49 -8.68 -14.46 1.37
C ASN A 49 -9.93 -13.64 1.05
N ILE A 50 -10.60 -13.94 -0.06
CA ILE A 50 -11.82 -13.26 -0.51
C ILE A 50 -12.94 -14.28 -0.58
N ASN A 51 -14.08 -13.95 0.03
CA ASN A 51 -15.32 -14.69 -0.12
C ASN A 51 -16.23 -13.95 -1.12
N LEU A 52 -16.52 -14.60 -2.24
CA LEU A 52 -17.44 -14.12 -3.25
C LEU A 52 -18.58 -15.15 -3.41
N ASN A 53 -19.79 -14.78 -2.99
CA ASN A 53 -20.99 -15.62 -3.06
C ASN A 53 -20.80 -17.02 -2.45
N GLY A 54 -20.14 -17.07 -1.28
CA GLY A 54 -19.86 -18.32 -0.56
C GLY A 54 -18.72 -19.16 -1.12
N LYS A 55 -18.04 -18.70 -2.19
CA LYS A 55 -16.83 -19.33 -2.73
C LYS A 55 -15.61 -18.52 -2.34
N CYS A 56 -14.58 -19.21 -1.87
CA CYS A 56 -13.42 -18.55 -1.31
C CYS A 56 -12.15 -18.77 -2.13
N TYR A 57 -11.43 -17.67 -2.29
CA TYR A 57 -10.25 -17.56 -3.13
C TYR A 57 -9.13 -16.91 -2.33
N GLU A 58 -7.93 -17.47 -2.44
CA GLU A 58 -6.70 -16.88 -1.97
C GLU A 58 -6.02 -16.23 -3.17
N PHE A 59 -5.80 -14.93 -3.09
CA PHE A 59 -5.04 -14.20 -4.10
C PHE A 59 -3.58 -14.11 -3.68
N LEU A 60 -2.73 -14.57 -4.58
CA LEU A 60 -1.28 -14.66 -4.48
C LEU A 60 -0.66 -13.82 -5.59
N ASP A 61 0.56 -13.33 -5.37
CA ASP A 61 1.41 -12.70 -6.38
C ASP A 61 0.65 -11.67 -7.25
N GLU A 62 0.47 -11.97 -8.55
CA GLU A 62 -0.19 -11.11 -9.54
C GLU A 62 -1.66 -10.81 -9.18
N ALA A 63 -2.41 -11.80 -8.68
CA ALA A 63 -3.81 -11.58 -8.26
C ALA A 63 -3.88 -10.65 -7.05
N TYR A 64 -2.92 -10.77 -6.12
CA TYR A 64 -2.85 -9.87 -4.97
C TYR A 64 -2.53 -8.43 -5.40
N GLN A 65 -1.60 -8.23 -6.33
CA GLN A 65 -1.31 -6.90 -6.89
C GLN A 65 -2.55 -6.30 -7.58
N LYS A 66 -3.25 -7.09 -8.40
CA LYS A 66 -4.51 -6.67 -9.05
C LYS A 66 -5.60 -6.32 -8.04
N TYR A 67 -5.70 -7.07 -6.95
CA TYR A 67 -6.63 -6.76 -5.87
C TYR A 67 -6.29 -5.45 -5.16
N GLN A 68 -5.02 -5.22 -4.84
CA GLN A 68 -4.59 -3.96 -4.23
C GLN A 68 -4.86 -2.77 -5.16
N TYR A 69 -4.65 -2.94 -6.46
CA TYR A 69 -5.00 -1.96 -7.47
C TYR A 69 -6.52 -1.72 -7.53
N LEU A 70 -7.34 -2.78 -7.50
CA LEU A 70 -8.79 -2.68 -7.45
C LEU A 70 -9.29 -1.92 -6.22
N VAL A 71 -8.71 -2.19 -5.04
CA VAL A 71 -9.01 -1.45 -3.80
C VAL A 71 -8.65 0.03 -3.93
N SER A 72 -7.52 0.35 -4.60
CA SER A 72 -7.14 1.74 -4.88
C SER A 72 -8.17 2.43 -5.80
N LEU A 73 -8.55 1.76 -6.89
CA LEU A 73 -9.57 2.27 -7.82
C LEU A 73 -10.94 2.46 -7.17
N ARG A 74 -11.30 1.59 -6.22
CA ARG A 74 -12.54 1.71 -5.44
C ARG A 74 -12.61 3.05 -4.70
N GLU A 75 -11.52 3.51 -4.09
CA GLU A 75 -11.49 4.78 -3.37
C GLU A 75 -11.67 5.98 -4.33
N LYS A 76 -11.07 5.89 -5.53
CA LYS A 76 -11.25 6.89 -6.60
C LYS A 76 -12.70 6.92 -7.09
N GLU A 77 -13.29 5.76 -7.36
CA GLU A 77 -14.68 5.66 -7.81
C GLU A 77 -15.66 6.12 -6.73
N LEU A 78 -15.39 5.81 -5.46
CA LEU A 78 -16.20 6.27 -4.34
C LEU A 78 -16.22 7.80 -4.26
N LEU A 79 -15.03 8.43 -4.31
CA LEU A 79 -14.93 9.88 -4.30
C LEU A 79 -15.67 10.51 -5.48
N LYS A 80 -15.52 9.94 -6.68
CA LYS A 80 -16.21 10.38 -7.89
C LYS A 80 -17.74 10.34 -7.72
N LEU A 81 -18.30 9.21 -7.30
CA LEU A 81 -19.73 9.07 -7.07
C LEU A 81 -20.24 10.05 -6.00
N GLN A 82 -19.46 10.28 -4.94
CA GLN A 82 -19.81 11.26 -3.91
C GLN A 82 -19.83 12.70 -4.47
N ILE A 83 -18.88 13.07 -5.32
CA ILE A 83 -18.83 14.39 -5.99
C ILE A 83 -20.04 14.54 -6.94
N ASP A 84 -20.30 13.54 -7.77
CA ASP A 84 -21.42 13.54 -8.73
C ASP A 84 -22.78 13.75 -8.01
N SER A 85 -22.92 13.21 -6.80
CA SER A 85 -24.12 13.35 -5.97
C SER A 85 -24.29 14.72 -5.32
N LEU A 86 -23.26 15.59 -5.27
CA LEU A 86 -23.38 16.94 -4.70
C LEU A 86 -24.22 17.88 -5.58
N GLY A 87 -24.44 17.53 -6.84
CA GLY A 87 -25.34 18.21 -7.77
C GLY A 87 -24.83 19.57 -8.26
N GLU A 88 -24.58 20.53 -7.37
CA GLU A 88 -24.17 21.90 -7.71
C GLU A 88 -22.64 22.07 -7.73
N SER A 89 -22.16 22.74 -8.77
CA SER A 89 -20.77 23.22 -8.84
C SER A 89 -20.53 24.28 -7.75
N ASN A 90 -19.40 24.15 -7.06
CA ASN A 90 -18.99 24.97 -5.90
C ASN A 90 -19.73 24.73 -4.58
N THR A 91 -20.43 23.60 -4.40
CA THR A 91 -20.91 23.21 -3.05
C THR A 91 -19.73 22.96 -2.13
N PHE A 92 -19.67 23.66 -1.00
CA PHE A 92 -18.66 23.44 0.03
C PHE A 92 -19.10 22.30 0.93
N VAL A 93 -18.28 21.26 1.02
CA VAL A 93 -18.55 20.08 1.82
C VAL A 93 -17.43 19.82 2.83
N PRO A 94 -17.76 19.30 4.01
CA PRO A 94 -16.77 18.81 4.96
C PRO A 94 -16.08 17.58 4.35
N ILE A 95 -14.76 17.56 4.42
CA ILE A 95 -13.94 16.48 3.89
C ILE A 95 -12.97 15.98 4.95
N THR A 96 -12.53 14.75 4.78
CA THR A 96 -11.40 14.20 5.52
C THR A 96 -10.45 13.51 4.56
N PHE A 97 -9.16 13.65 4.81
CA PHE A 97 -8.16 12.90 4.07
C PHE A 97 -7.00 12.47 4.94
N SER A 98 -6.31 11.41 4.52
CA SER A 98 -5.15 10.90 5.24
C SER A 98 -4.09 10.33 4.30
N GLY A 99 -2.84 10.46 4.72
CA GLY A 99 -1.65 10.04 3.98
C GLY A 99 -0.39 10.22 4.83
N SER A 100 0.78 10.07 4.22
CA SER A 100 2.04 10.52 4.82
C SER A 100 2.03 12.03 5.05
N SER A 101 2.94 12.56 5.87
CA SER A 101 3.03 14.00 6.10
C SER A 101 3.26 14.75 4.80
N ASP A 102 4.20 14.27 3.98
CA ASP A 102 4.54 14.88 2.69
C ASP A 102 3.37 14.83 1.70
N GLU A 103 2.64 13.71 1.62
CA GLU A 103 1.46 13.59 0.74
C GLU A 103 0.36 14.58 1.15
N VAL A 104 0.09 14.67 2.45
CA VAL A 104 -0.94 15.55 2.99
C VAL A 104 -0.57 17.02 2.79
N ASP A 105 0.66 17.41 3.08
CA ASP A 105 1.12 18.78 2.93
C ASP A 105 1.09 19.20 1.45
N ASN A 106 1.49 18.31 0.53
CA ASN A 106 1.37 18.55 -0.91
C ASN A 106 -0.07 18.79 -1.38
N ILE A 107 -1.06 18.09 -0.82
CA ILE A 107 -2.47 18.31 -1.15
C ILE A 107 -2.93 19.69 -0.66
N ILE A 108 -2.55 20.06 0.56
CA ILE A 108 -2.92 21.37 1.15
C ILE A 108 -2.27 22.52 0.39
N GLU A 109 -1.01 22.39 -0.02
CA GLU A 109 -0.30 23.44 -0.77
C GLU A 109 -0.82 23.60 -2.20
N LYS A 110 -1.21 22.49 -2.84
CA LYS A 110 -1.64 22.47 -4.25
C LYS A 110 -3.10 22.84 -4.44
N PHE A 111 -3.95 22.53 -3.47
CA PHE A 111 -5.39 22.71 -3.55
C PHE A 111 -5.86 23.59 -2.40
N ASP A 112 -6.77 24.54 -2.69
CA ASP A 112 -7.29 25.52 -1.73
C ASP A 112 -8.29 24.90 -0.73
N VAL A 113 -7.84 23.90 0.00
CA VAL A 113 -8.62 23.21 1.04
C VAL A 113 -8.58 24.05 2.31
N ASN A 114 -9.75 24.42 2.82
CA ASN A 114 -9.86 25.12 4.10
C ASN A 114 -9.71 24.12 5.25
N VAL A 115 -8.49 23.98 5.77
CA VAL A 115 -8.17 23.02 6.84
C VAL A 115 -8.74 23.48 8.18
N THR A 116 -9.52 22.61 8.83
CA THR A 116 -10.12 22.87 10.15
C THR A 116 -9.41 22.13 11.27
N GLU A 117 -8.84 20.95 10.98
CA GLU A 117 -8.18 20.10 11.98
C GLU A 117 -7.09 19.25 11.32
N ILE A 118 -5.94 19.13 11.98
CA ILE A 118 -4.87 18.20 11.60
C ILE A 118 -4.54 17.33 12.81
N GLN A 119 -4.58 16.01 12.63
CA GLN A 119 -4.18 15.02 13.60
C GLN A 119 -3.00 14.21 13.04
N THR A 120 -1.85 14.30 13.72
CA THR A 120 -0.68 13.46 13.40
C THR A 120 -0.76 12.15 14.20
N ILE A 121 -0.68 11.03 13.50
CA ILE A 121 -0.62 9.69 14.08
C ILE A 121 0.80 9.18 13.93
N GLY A 122 1.53 9.18 15.04
CA GLY A 122 2.92 8.74 15.12
C GLY A 122 3.74 9.63 16.02
N ASP A 123 4.85 9.11 16.53
CA ASP A 123 5.87 9.89 17.22
C ASP A 123 7.24 9.68 16.54
N GLN A 124 8.24 10.46 16.93
CA GLN A 124 9.61 10.35 16.40
C GLN A 124 10.25 8.96 16.65
N LYS A 125 9.62 8.10 17.47
CA LYS A 125 10.12 6.78 17.84
C LYS A 125 9.43 5.66 17.05
N THR A 126 8.19 5.85 16.59
CA THR A 126 7.39 4.79 15.96
C THR A 126 7.65 4.61 14.46
N GLN A 127 8.39 5.51 13.80
CA GLN A 127 8.55 5.55 12.32
C GLN A 127 7.22 5.56 11.56
N VAL A 128 6.12 5.89 12.23
CA VAL A 128 4.81 6.04 11.63
C VAL A 128 4.68 7.53 11.30
N ASP A 129 4.66 7.83 10.01
CA ASP A 129 4.40 9.17 9.50
C ASP A 129 3.04 9.18 8.83
N LYS A 130 2.02 9.59 9.59
CA LYS A 130 0.65 9.67 9.06
C LYS A 130 -0.06 10.89 9.59
N LYS A 131 -0.70 11.65 8.71
CA LYS A 131 -1.60 12.75 9.06
C LYS A 131 -3.02 12.41 8.65
N ILE A 132 -3.97 12.81 9.49
CA ILE A 132 -5.40 12.88 9.16
C ILE A 132 -5.77 14.34 9.20
N VAL A 133 -6.37 14.82 8.12
CA VAL A 133 -6.82 16.20 7.98
C VAL A 133 -8.33 16.20 7.84
N ARG A 134 -8.95 17.20 8.45
CA ARG A 134 -10.34 17.57 8.23
C ARG A 134 -10.38 19.00 7.74
N GLY A 135 -11.30 19.28 6.84
CA GLY A 135 -11.45 20.61 6.29
C GLY A 135 -12.74 20.74 5.51
N VAL A 136 -12.83 21.82 4.76
CA VAL A 136 -13.92 22.12 3.85
C VAL A 136 -13.33 22.37 2.47
N ALA A 137 -13.89 21.72 1.45
CA ALA A 137 -13.51 21.92 0.06
C ALA A 137 -14.75 22.08 -0.81
N SER A 138 -14.61 22.80 -1.93
CA SER A 138 -15.67 22.89 -2.92
C SER A 138 -15.68 21.64 -3.81
N SER A 139 -16.83 21.31 -4.41
CA SER A 139 -16.92 20.23 -5.41
C SER A 139 -15.91 20.39 -6.56
N THR A 140 -15.67 21.62 -7.03
CA THR A 140 -14.65 21.93 -8.04
C THR A 140 -13.23 21.57 -7.60
N ILE A 141 -12.87 21.85 -6.34
CA ILE A 141 -11.55 21.47 -5.79
C ILE A 141 -11.44 19.95 -5.69
N LEU A 142 -12.51 19.28 -5.27
CA LEU A 142 -12.55 17.82 -5.19
C LEU A 142 -12.41 17.16 -6.56
N GLU A 143 -13.02 17.72 -7.60
CA GLU A 143 -12.82 17.28 -8.99
C GLU A 143 -11.37 17.48 -9.45
N GLN A 144 -10.75 18.62 -9.12
CA GLN A 144 -9.35 18.87 -9.44
C GLN A 144 -8.44 17.86 -8.75
N ILE A 145 -8.71 17.52 -7.49
CA ILE A 145 -7.96 16.50 -6.76
C ILE A 145 -8.19 15.12 -7.41
N LEU A 146 -9.43 14.75 -7.72
CA LEU A 146 -9.78 13.50 -8.39
C LEU A 146 -9.06 13.34 -9.74
N ASN A 147 -8.98 14.41 -10.52
CA ASN A 147 -8.28 14.45 -11.80
C ASN A 147 -6.75 14.45 -11.64
N ASN A 148 -6.24 14.92 -10.50
CA ASN A 148 -4.80 14.90 -10.21
C ASN A 148 -4.32 13.55 -9.68
N ILE A 149 -5.22 12.75 -9.11
CA ILE A 149 -4.97 11.33 -8.81
C ILE A 149 -4.70 10.64 -10.14
N SER A 150 -3.41 10.60 -10.49
CA SER A 150 -2.91 10.01 -11.71
C SER A 150 -3.42 8.57 -11.77
N ASP A 151 -3.85 8.13 -12.96
CA ASP A 151 -4.02 6.71 -13.25
C ASP A 151 -2.62 6.08 -13.33
N SER A 152 -1.88 6.08 -12.21
CA SER A 152 -0.68 5.29 -12.10
C SER A 152 -1.15 3.86 -12.22
N GLY A 153 -0.94 3.28 -13.40
CA GLY A 153 -1.24 1.90 -13.69
C GLY A 153 -0.60 0.96 -12.67
N ALA A 154 -0.95 -0.32 -12.77
CA ALA A 154 -0.64 -1.40 -11.85
C ALA A 154 0.85 -1.58 -11.44
N ASP A 155 1.79 -0.77 -11.95
CA ASP A 155 3.22 -0.83 -11.66
C ASP A 155 3.68 -0.03 -10.42
N ASN A 156 2.93 0.98 -9.97
CA ASN A 156 3.39 1.83 -8.85
C ASN A 156 2.69 1.50 -7.54
N THR A 157 3.14 0.43 -6.88
CA THR A 157 2.78 0.09 -5.49
C THR A 157 3.26 1.13 -4.45
N THR A 158 3.97 2.17 -4.89
CA THR A 158 4.70 3.12 -4.03
C THR A 158 3.94 4.40 -3.71
N ASN A 159 2.91 4.79 -4.48
CA ASN A 159 2.13 6.00 -4.21
C ASN A 159 0.66 5.64 -4.01
N PRO A 160 0.22 5.33 -2.78
CA PRO A 160 -1.18 5.07 -2.51
C PRO A 160 -2.03 6.27 -2.93
N ILE A 161 -3.16 6.01 -3.59
CA ILE A 161 -4.14 7.06 -3.88
C ILE A 161 -4.50 7.72 -2.53
N PRO A 162 -4.38 9.06 -2.40
CA PRO A 162 -4.71 9.72 -1.16
C PRO A 162 -6.14 9.41 -0.79
N LYS A 163 -6.33 8.93 0.45
CA LYS A 163 -7.66 8.53 0.93
C LYS A 163 -8.41 9.78 1.30
N ILE A 164 -9.27 10.24 0.40
CA ILE A 164 -10.10 11.43 0.57
C ILE A 164 -11.55 10.96 0.61
N GLY A 165 -12.29 11.39 1.63
CA GLY A 165 -13.70 11.11 1.77
C GLY A 165 -14.48 12.39 2.05
N ILE A 166 -15.67 12.47 1.46
CA ILE A 166 -16.65 13.49 1.83
C ILE A 166 -17.37 13.04 3.11
N LEU A 167 -17.38 13.91 4.13
CA LEU A 167 -18.08 13.66 5.39
C LEU A 167 -19.60 13.92 5.23
N PRO A 168 -20.44 13.41 6.15
CA PRO A 168 -21.89 13.63 6.09
C PRO A 168 -22.24 15.11 5.92
N ASN A 169 -23.08 15.40 4.92
CA ASN A 169 -23.44 16.77 4.53
C ASN A 169 -24.83 16.81 3.90
N SER A 170 -25.39 18.01 3.71
CA SER A 170 -26.72 18.20 3.13
C SER A 170 -26.80 17.91 1.63
N GLY A 171 -25.66 17.87 0.93
CA GLY A 171 -25.58 17.58 -0.50
C GLY A 171 -25.75 16.10 -0.84
N ILE A 172 -25.46 15.18 0.09
CA ILE A 172 -25.64 13.73 -0.12
C ILE A 172 -26.72 13.20 0.82
N SER A 173 -27.89 12.89 0.25
CA SER A 173 -28.98 12.28 1.02
C SER A 173 -28.64 10.86 1.49
N ALA A 174 -29.38 10.35 2.49
CA ALA A 174 -29.23 8.96 2.93
C ALA A 174 -29.56 7.95 1.82
N SER A 175 -30.58 8.24 1.00
CA SER A 175 -30.92 7.38 -0.15
C SER A 175 -29.80 7.38 -1.20
N GLU A 176 -29.15 8.52 -1.41
CA GLU A 176 -28.06 8.63 -2.37
C GLU A 176 -26.80 7.92 -1.85
N SER A 177 -26.50 8.07 -0.55
CA SER A 177 -25.43 7.34 0.13
C SER A 177 -25.61 5.82 0.00
N ALA A 178 -26.84 5.31 0.13
CA ALA A 178 -27.13 3.89 -0.07
C ALA A 178 -26.84 3.44 -1.52
N LYS A 179 -27.29 4.22 -2.52
CA LYS A 179 -26.98 3.92 -3.93
C LYS A 179 -25.48 3.95 -4.23
N ILE A 180 -24.74 4.91 -3.67
CA ILE A 180 -23.27 4.98 -3.81
C ILE A 180 -22.64 3.70 -3.23
N SER A 181 -23.11 3.26 -2.05
CA SER A 181 -22.64 2.02 -1.43
C SER A 181 -22.89 0.82 -2.35
N ASP A 182 -24.11 0.66 -2.84
CA ASP A 182 -24.48 -0.43 -3.75
C ASP A 182 -23.65 -0.41 -5.04
N ASN A 183 -23.44 0.77 -5.64
CA ASN A 183 -22.62 0.94 -6.84
C ASN A 183 -21.17 0.54 -6.60
N ILE A 184 -20.61 0.89 -5.43
CA ILE A 184 -19.24 0.53 -5.06
C ILE A 184 -19.10 -0.96 -4.77
N ASP A 185 -20.10 -1.59 -4.16
CA ASP A 185 -20.11 -3.03 -3.95
C ASP A 185 -20.17 -3.78 -5.29
N GLN A 186 -21.01 -3.32 -6.23
CA GLN A 186 -21.07 -3.88 -7.58
C GLN A 186 -19.77 -3.66 -8.37
N PHE A 187 -19.12 -2.50 -8.20
CA PHE A 187 -17.80 -2.23 -8.76
C PHE A 187 -16.77 -3.25 -8.26
N MET A 188 -16.73 -3.48 -6.95
CA MET A 188 -15.82 -4.45 -6.33
C MET A 188 -16.09 -5.88 -6.79
N ILE A 189 -17.36 -6.30 -6.77
CA ILE A 189 -17.79 -7.63 -7.23
C ILE A 189 -17.35 -7.86 -8.68
N SER A 190 -17.58 -6.88 -9.55
CA SER A 190 -17.21 -6.96 -10.97
C SER A 190 -15.69 -7.08 -11.15
N GLY A 191 -14.92 -6.28 -10.41
CA GLY A 191 -13.46 -6.35 -10.42
C GLY A 191 -12.92 -7.68 -9.90
N LEU A 192 -13.49 -8.21 -8.80
CA LEU A 192 -13.09 -9.49 -8.24
C LEU A 192 -13.40 -10.66 -9.19
N LYS A 193 -14.57 -10.66 -9.84
CA LYS A 193 -14.93 -11.65 -10.87
C LYS A 193 -13.90 -11.65 -12.01
N LYS A 194 -13.41 -10.48 -12.42
CA LYS A 194 -12.37 -10.36 -13.44
C LYS A 194 -11.04 -10.97 -12.97
N ILE A 195 -10.56 -10.63 -11.78
CA ILE A 195 -9.32 -11.19 -11.21
C ILE A 195 -9.41 -12.72 -11.10
N ILE A 196 -10.53 -13.24 -10.59
CA ILE A 196 -10.78 -14.68 -10.47
C ILE A 196 -10.81 -15.37 -11.83
N GLY A 197 -11.42 -14.74 -12.84
CA GLY A 197 -11.53 -15.27 -14.19
C GLY A 197 -10.19 -15.47 -14.91
N GLU A 198 -9.18 -14.65 -14.59
CA GLU A 198 -7.84 -14.72 -15.18
C GLU A 198 -6.98 -15.86 -14.60
N LYS A 199 -7.36 -16.45 -13.47
CA LYS A 199 -6.74 -17.60 -12.77
C LYS A 199 -5.28 -17.44 -12.30
N ASN A 200 -4.50 -16.52 -12.86
CA ASN A 200 -3.12 -16.27 -12.45
C ASN A 200 -3.06 -15.80 -10.99
N GLY A 201 -2.36 -16.55 -10.13
CA GLY A 201 -2.27 -16.22 -8.71
C GLY A 201 -3.57 -16.42 -7.93
N VAL A 202 -4.58 -17.10 -8.49
CA VAL A 202 -5.86 -17.35 -7.80
C VAL A 202 -5.94 -18.82 -7.39
N LYS A 203 -6.09 -19.05 -6.08
CA LYS A 203 -6.20 -20.40 -5.51
C LYS A 203 -7.53 -20.57 -4.79
N ALA A 204 -8.30 -21.61 -5.12
CA ALA A 204 -9.47 -21.97 -4.33
C ALA A 204 -9.06 -22.43 -2.93
N THR A 205 -9.77 -21.96 -1.90
CA THR A 205 -9.44 -22.19 -0.49
C THR A 205 -10.71 -22.27 0.34
N GLU A 206 -10.58 -22.77 1.57
CA GLU A 206 -11.59 -22.59 2.61
C GLU A 206 -11.79 -21.10 2.92
N CYS A 207 -13.04 -20.76 3.24
CA CYS A 207 -13.44 -19.42 3.68
C CYS A 207 -12.88 -19.14 5.05
N ARG A 208 -11.85 -18.30 5.08
CA ARG A 208 -11.17 -17.83 6.29
C ARG A 208 -11.27 -16.30 6.42
N SER A 209 -11.90 -15.64 5.44
CA SER A 209 -11.94 -14.18 5.33
C SER A 209 -12.96 -13.52 6.25
N THR A 210 -12.62 -12.31 6.70
CA THR A 210 -13.56 -11.30 7.21
C THR A 210 -14.18 -10.47 6.09
N ILE A 211 -13.59 -10.50 4.89
CA ILE A 211 -14.06 -9.76 3.70
C ILE A 211 -15.01 -10.65 2.91
N ILE A 212 -16.27 -10.24 2.83
CA ILE A 212 -17.37 -10.98 2.20
C ILE A 212 -18.06 -10.06 1.19
N TYR A 213 -18.20 -10.53 -0.04
CA TYR A 213 -18.96 -9.87 -1.09
C TYR A 213 -20.09 -10.80 -1.55
N ASN A 214 -21.31 -10.27 -1.54
CA ASN A 214 -22.52 -10.95 -1.98
C ASN A 214 -23.14 -10.16 -3.13
N ASP A 215 -23.50 -10.85 -4.19
CA ASP A 215 -24.31 -10.31 -5.30
C ASP A 215 -25.75 -9.99 -4.86
#